data_AF-A0A7C5PWR4-F1
#
_entry.id   AF-A0A7C5PWR4-F1
#
_cell.length_a   1.000
_cell.length_b   1.000
_cell.length_c   1.000
_cell.angle_alpha   90.00
_cell.angle_beta   90.00
_cell.angle_gamma   90.00
#
_symmetry.space_group_name_H-M   'P 1'
#
loop_
_entity.id
_entity.type
_entity.pdbx_description
1 polymer ?
#
loop_
_entity_poly.entity_id
_entity_poly.type
_entity_poly.pdbx_seq_one_letter_code
_entity_poly.pdbx_strand_id
1 'polypeptide(L)' 'MTGTRPTPEVLQHFQRFQRLSTAQREALARQLEVSTAAPGQCLLELGSTTDNTLYLLEGKVELRAEDG' A
#
# COMPACT_ATOMS: atom_id res chain seq x y z
N MET A 1 -8.74 13.32 5.70
CA MET A 1 -8.23 12.20 4.89
C MET A 1 -9.41 11.59 4.16
N THR A 2 -9.53 11.79 2.84
CA THR A 2 -10.55 11.13 2.01
C THR A 2 -9.98 9.80 1.54
N GLY A 3 -10.17 8.75 2.34
CA GLY A 3 -9.71 7.40 2.03
C GLY A 3 -10.44 6.88 0.81
N THR A 4 -9.79 6.96 -0.34
CA THR A 4 -10.31 6.37 -1.58
C THR A 4 -9.97 4.88 -1.55
N ARG A 5 -10.91 4.02 -1.92
CA ARG A 5 -10.63 2.57 -2.02
C ARG A 5 -10.00 2.27 -3.38
N PRO A 6 -9.01 1.36 -3.46
CA PRO A 6 -8.47 0.95 -4.75
C PRO A 6 -9.54 0.17 -5.52
N THR A 7 -9.48 0.20 -6.86
CA THR A 7 -10.30 -0.70 -7.66
C THR A 7 -9.67 -2.11 -7.66
N PRO A 8 -10.44 -3.18 -7.90
CA PRO A 8 -9.90 -4.55 -7.97
C PRO A 8 -8.84 -4.72 -9.06
N GLU A 9 -8.89 -3.92 -10.14
CA GLU A 9 -7.91 -3.93 -11.23
C GLU A 9 -6.53 -3.46 -10.76
N VAL A 10 -6.48 -2.44 -9.89
CA VAL A 10 -5.22 -1.93 -9.32
C VAL A 10 -4.45 -3.06 -8.59
N LEU A 11 -5.18 -3.96 -7.93
CA LEU A 11 -4.58 -5.09 -7.22
C LEU A 11 -3.91 -6.10 -8.16
N GLN A 12 -4.29 -6.17 -9.44
CA GLN A 12 -3.71 -7.12 -10.40
C GLN A 12 -2.25 -6.81 -10.72
N HIS A 13 -1.82 -5.56 -10.54
CA HIS A 13 -0.42 -5.17 -10.74
C HIS A 13 0.53 -5.79 -9.71
N PHE A 14 0.02 -6.21 -8.55
CA PHE A 14 0.83 -6.84 -7.52
C PHE A 14 0.77 -8.37 -7.64
N GLN A 15 1.91 -9.00 -7.92
CA GLN A 15 2.03 -10.45 -8.06
C GLN A 15 1.43 -11.24 -6.87
N ARG A 16 1.54 -10.69 -5.65
CA ARG A 16 0.95 -11.29 -4.44
C ARG A 16 -0.58 -11.47 -4.54
N PHE A 17 -1.28 -10.58 -5.25
CA PHE A 17 -2.74 -10.60 -5.35
C PHE A 17 -3.26 -11.29 -6.63
N GLN A 18 -2.37 -11.66 -7.55
CA GLN A 18 -2.76 -12.38 -8.77
C GLN A 18 -3.29 -13.79 -8.47
N ARG A 19 -2.86 -14.41 -7.37
CA ARG A 19 -3.34 -15.73 -6.92
C ARG A 19 -4.72 -15.72 -6.29
N LEU A 20 -5.26 -14.53 -5.98
CA LEU A 20 -6.60 -14.39 -5.43
C LEU A 20 -7.64 -14.61 -6.53
N SER A 21 -8.80 -15.16 -6.18
CA SER A 21 -9.96 -15.14 -7.07
C SER A 21 -10.50 -13.71 -7.24
N THR A 22 -11.35 -13.48 -8.23
CA THR A 22 -11.99 -12.16 -8.43
C THR A 22 -12.77 -11.72 -7.20
N ALA A 23 -13.57 -12.61 -6.60
CA ALA A 23 -14.31 -12.31 -5.37
C ALA A 23 -13.40 -11.99 -4.18
N GLN A 24 -12.26 -12.68 -4.05
CA GLN A 24 -11.27 -12.39 -3.00
C GLN A 24 -10.61 -11.02 -3.21
N ARG A 25 -10.29 -10.65 -4.46
CA ARG A 25 -9.76 -9.31 -4.78
C ARG A 25 -10.75 -8.22 -4.50
N GLU A 26 -12.02 -8.39 -4.86
CA GLU A 26 -13.08 -7.43 -4.55
C GLU A 26 -13.26 -7.25 -3.04
N ALA A 27 -13.22 -8.35 -2.27
CA ALA A 27 -13.28 -8.30 -0.82
C ALA A 27 -12.08 -7.53 -0.23
N LEU A 28 -10.88 -7.80 -0.73
CA LEU A 28 -9.66 -7.12 -0.30
C LEU A 28 -9.69 -5.63 -0.65
N ALA A 29 -10.08 -5.27 -1.88
CA ALA A 29 -10.20 -3.87 -2.31
C ALA A 29 -11.12 -3.04 -1.41
N ARG A 30 -12.17 -3.66 -0.85
CA ARG A 30 -13.09 -3.00 0.10
C ARG A 30 -12.48 -2.72 1.47
N GLN A 31 -11.41 -3.44 1.85
CA GLN A 31 -10.73 -3.33 3.14
C GLN A 31 -9.48 -2.44 3.08
N LEU A 32 -9.04 -2.07 1.87
CA LEU A 32 -7.86 -1.25 1.66
C LEU A 32 -8.20 0.23 1.58
N GLU A 33 -7.22 1.06 1.93
CA GLU A 33 -7.28 2.51 1.80
C GLU A 33 -6.13 3.00 0.91
N VAL A 34 -6.45 3.91 0.00
CA VAL A 34 -5.47 4.65 -0.80
C VAL A 34 -5.18 5.97 -0.11
N SER A 35 -3.91 6.16 0.19
CA SER A 35 -3.37 7.39 0.75
C SER A 35 -2.34 7.98 -0.20
N THR A 36 -2.30 9.31 -0.26
CA THR A 36 -1.27 10.06 -0.97
C THR A 36 -0.29 10.65 0.02
N ALA A 37 0.94 10.87 -0.44
CA ALA A 37 1.99 11.47 0.37
C ALA A 37 2.77 12.51 -0.43
N ALA A 38 3.24 13.54 0.27
CA ALA A 38 4.08 14.57 -0.32
C ALA A 38 5.56 14.13 -0.37
N PRO A 39 6.38 14.70 -1.28
CA PRO A 39 7.82 14.48 -1.26
C PRO A 39 8.43 14.81 0.12
N GLY A 40 9.28 13.92 0.62
CA GLY A 40 9.91 14.06 1.94
C GLY A 40 9.06 13.65 3.14
N GLN A 41 7.80 13.25 2.92
CA GLN A 41 6.96 12.72 3.99
C GLN A 41 7.42 11.33 4.42
N CYS A 42 7.57 11.12 5.73
CA CYS A 42 7.83 9.80 6.30
C CYS A 42 6.56 8.93 6.19
N LEU A 43 6.66 7.78 5.53
CA LEU A 43 5.55 6.83 5.35
C LEU A 43 5.51 5.75 6.44
N LEU A 44 6.69 5.37 6.94
CA LEU A 44 6.86 4.33 7.94
C LEU A 44 8.12 4.67 8.74
N GLU A 45 8.01 4.71 10.07
CA GLU A 45 9.13 4.92 10.97
C GLU A 45 9.75 3.59 11.43
N LEU A 46 11.07 3.56 11.58
CA LEU A 46 11.77 2.41 12.15
C LEU A 46 11.30 2.18 13.59
N GLY A 47 10.97 0.93 13.92
CA GLY A 47 10.43 0.59 15.23
C GLY A 47 8.95 0.95 15.42
N SER A 48 8.26 1.42 14.37
CA SER A 48 6.80 1.60 14.40
C SER A 48 6.11 0.29 14.75
N THR A 49 5.15 0.36 15.67
CA THR A 49 4.27 -0.75 16.07
C THR A 49 3.01 -0.84 15.21
N THR A 50 2.94 -0.05 14.14
CA THR A 50 1.79 -0.04 13.25
C THR A 50 1.76 -1.34 12.44
N ASP A 51 0.69 -2.11 12.58
CA ASP A 51 0.50 -3.37 11.85
C ASP A 51 -0.18 -3.10 10.49
N ASN A 52 0.56 -2.47 9.58
CA ASN A 52 0.10 -2.25 8.21
C ASN A 52 1.17 -2.65 7.18
N THR A 53 0.71 -3.09 6.02
CA THR A 53 1.57 -3.30 4.85
C THR A 53 1.23 -2.25 3.81
N LEU A 54 2.23 -1.45 3.43
CA LEU A 54 2.10 -0.46 2.37
C LEU A 54 2.48 -1.06 1.01
N TYR A 55 1.68 -0.77 0.00
CA TYR A 55 1.97 -1.10 -1.39
C TYR A 55 2.07 0.18 -2.20
N LEU A 56 3.17 0.37 -2.91
CA LEU A 56 3.40 1.56 -3.74
C LEU A 56 2.59 1.44 -5.05
N LEU A 57 1.61 2.32 -5.24
CA LEU A 57 0.82 2.38 -6.48
C LEU A 57 1.52 3.21 -7.56
N GLU A 58 2.08 4.37 -7.20
CA GLU A 58 2.70 5.32 -8.11
C GLU A 58 3.83 6.09 -7.41
N GLY A 59 4.87 6.46 -8.17
CA GLY A 59 5.98 7.29 -7.71
C GLY A 59 7.22 6.51 -7.30
N LYS A 60 7.98 7.05 -6.36
CA LYS A 60 9.22 6.45 -5.82
C LYS A 60 9.26 6.67 -4.32
N VAL A 61 9.79 5.68 -3.61
CA VAL A 61 10.07 5.72 -2.18
C VAL A 61 11.49 5.22 -1.96
N GLU A 62 12.09 5.65 -0.86
CA GLU A 62 13.38 5.14 -0.41
C GLU A 62 13.25 4.58 1.00
N LEU A 63 14.00 3.53 1.27
CA LEU A 63 14.16 3.00 2.62
C LEU A 63 15.45 3.59 3.18
N ARG A 64 15.34 4.31 4.30
CA ARG A 64 16.48 4.82 5.05
C ARG A 64 16.63 3.97 6.30
N ALA A 65 17.74 3.24 6.41
CA ALA A 65 18.20 2.68 7.67
C ALA A 65 19.19 3.67 8.30
N GLU A 66 19.19 3.81 9.62
CA GLU A 66 20.20 4.61 10.33
C GLU A 66 21.55 3.88 10.42
N ASP A 67 21.56 2.59 10.08
CA ASP A 67 22.70 1.70 10.03
C ASP A 67 23.54 2.00 8.77
N GLY A 68 24.34 3.07 8.85
CA GLY A 68 25.41 3.37 7.88
C GLY A 68 26.62 2.46 8.03
#